data_AF-A0A182VDT1-F1
#
_entry.id   AF-A0A182VDT1-F1
#
_cell.length_a   1.000
_cell.length_b   1.000
_cell.length_c   1.000
_cell.angle_alpha   90.00
_cell.angle_beta   90.00
_cell.angle_gamma   90.00
#
_symmetry.space_group_name_H-M   'P 1'
#
loop_
_entity.id
_entity.type
_entity.pdbx_description
1 polymer ?
#
loop_
_entity_poly.entity_id
_entity_poly.type
_entity_poly.pdbx_seq_one_letter_code
_entity_poly.pdbx_strand_id
1 'polypeptide(L)'
;MRDLYIKNGHGFIVMYSLTNHQTFQDIASMRNVISRVKGSQPAPILLVANKLDLDCQREVSTAEGNALAEQWDCPFIEASAKDRINVNEVFATVVREMNMTSEKRQKKSYCCCTLL
;
A
#
# COMPACT_ATOMS: atom_id res chain seq x y z
N MET A 1 -20.41 -6.71 0.35
CA MET A 1 -19.95 -6.07 -0.91
C MET A 1 -18.46 -5.68 -0.89
N ARG A 2 -17.91 -5.08 0.18
CA ARG A 2 -16.48 -4.69 0.24
C ARG A 2 -15.51 -5.87 0.03
N ASP A 3 -15.78 -7.01 0.65
CA ASP A 3 -14.89 -8.18 0.60
C ASP A 3 -14.69 -8.72 -0.82
N LEU A 4 -15.69 -8.59 -1.71
CA LEU A 4 -15.56 -9.03 -3.10
C LEU A 4 -14.52 -8.20 -3.86
N TYR A 5 -14.49 -6.87 -3.64
CA TYR A 5 -13.51 -5.98 -4.24
C TYR A 5 -12.09 -6.26 -3.71
N ILE A 6 -11.98 -6.59 -2.42
CA ILE A 6 -10.69 -6.97 -1.82
C ILE A 6 -10.23 -8.34 -2.34
N LYS A 7 -11.14 -9.31 -2.47
CA LYS A 7 -10.82 -10.63 -3.01
C LYS A 7 -10.25 -10.52 -4.43
N ASN A 8 -10.89 -9.74 -5.29
CA ASN A 8 -10.52 -9.60 -6.71
C ASN A 8 -9.45 -8.53 -6.98
N GLY A 9 -9.14 -7.64 -6.03
CA GLY A 9 -8.16 -6.57 -6.22
C GLY A 9 -6.72 -7.09 -6.27
N HIS A 10 -5.92 -6.67 -7.24
CA HIS A 10 -4.54 -7.17 -7.42
C HIS A 10 -3.47 -6.36 -6.68
N GLY A 11 -3.81 -5.14 -6.26
CA GLY A 11 -2.95 -4.24 -5.49
C GLY A 11 -3.80 -3.22 -4.75
N PHE A 12 -3.29 -2.70 -3.64
CA PHE A 12 -4.02 -1.83 -2.74
C PHE A 12 -3.24 -0.56 -2.45
N ILE A 13 -3.92 0.58 -2.54
CA ILE A 13 -3.43 1.85 -2.02
C ILE A 13 -4.14 2.06 -0.69
N VAL A 14 -3.38 2.08 0.40
CA VAL A 14 -3.89 2.37 1.74
C VAL A 14 -3.46 3.80 2.08
N MET A 15 -4.45 4.67 2.29
CA MET A 15 -4.22 6.10 2.35
C MET A 15 -4.77 6.70 3.65
N TYR A 16 -3.99 7.59 4.26
CA TYR A 16 -4.41 8.42 5.38
C TYR A 16 -4.26 9.91 5.04
N SER A 17 -4.79 10.78 5.88
CA SER A 17 -4.68 12.24 5.76
C SER A 17 -3.56 12.74 6.67
N LEU A 18 -2.61 13.50 6.12
CA LEU A 18 -1.52 14.13 6.87
C LEU A 18 -1.97 15.03 8.02
N THR A 19 -3.14 15.64 7.83
CA THR A 19 -3.77 16.57 8.78
C THR A 19 -4.74 15.90 9.74
N ASN A 20 -4.76 14.57 9.84
CA ASN A 20 -5.68 13.87 10.73
C ASN A 20 -5.06 12.57 11.24
N HIS A 21 -4.56 12.62 12.47
CA HIS A 21 -3.90 11.49 13.14
C HIS A 21 -4.83 10.29 13.33
N GLN A 22 -6.15 10.49 13.51
CA GLN A 22 -7.10 9.37 13.63
C GLN A 22 -7.10 8.51 12.36
N THR A 23 -7.05 9.13 11.17
CA THR A 23 -6.98 8.37 9.91
C THR A 23 -5.71 7.53 9.78
N PHE A 24 -4.61 7.96 10.40
CA PHE A 24 -3.36 7.20 10.46
C PHE A 24 -3.47 5.97 11.38
N GLN A 25 -4.25 6.05 12.45
CA GLN A 25 -4.53 4.89 13.30
C GLN A 25 -5.48 3.89 12.61
N ASP A 26 -6.49 4.40 11.89
CA ASP A 26 -7.53 3.58 11.27
C ASP A 26 -7.00 2.71 10.11
N ILE A 27 -5.97 3.15 9.39
CA ILE A 27 -5.41 2.40 8.25
C ILE A 27 -4.80 1.05 8.66
N ALA A 28 -4.37 0.87 9.91
CA ALA A 28 -3.89 -0.42 10.41
C ALA A 28 -5.02 -1.47 10.41
N SER A 29 -6.23 -1.07 10.81
CA SER A 29 -7.42 -1.92 10.73
C SER A 29 -7.77 -2.26 9.29
N MET A 30 -7.63 -1.30 8.37
CA MET A 30 -7.85 -1.55 6.93
C MET A 30 -6.83 -2.55 6.35
N ARG A 31 -5.55 -2.44 6.69
CA ARG A 31 -4.51 -3.41 6.32
C ARG A 31 -4.88 -4.82 6.80
N ASN A 32 -5.31 -4.96 8.06
CA ASN A 32 -5.69 -6.25 8.63
C ASN A 32 -6.87 -6.89 7.90
N VAL A 33 -7.86 -6.10 7.49
CA VAL A 33 -8.98 -6.59 6.67
C VAL A 33 -8.49 -7.08 5.31
N ILE A 34 -7.61 -6.33 4.65
CA ILE A 34 -7.03 -6.74 3.36
C ILE A 34 -6.27 -8.06 3.49
N SER A 35 -5.36 -8.16 4.47
CA SER A 35 -4.58 -9.38 4.72
C SER A 35 -5.47 -10.58 5.02
N ARG A 36 -6.53 -10.39 5.83
CA ARG A 36 -7.48 -11.47 6.16
C ARG A 36 -8.23 -11.97 4.92
N VAL A 37 -8.70 -11.08 4.06
CA VAL A 37 -9.46 -11.46 2.86
C VAL A 37 -8.54 -12.06 1.77
N LYS A 38 -7.29 -11.58 1.67
CA LYS A 38 -6.30 -12.11 0.73
C LYS A 38 -5.70 -13.45 1.13
N GLY A 39 -5.65 -13.75 2.44
CA GLY A 39 -5.18 -15.02 2.95
C GLY A 39 -3.77 -15.37 2.45
N SER A 40 -3.63 -16.54 1.82
CA SER A 40 -2.35 -17.11 1.38
C SER A 40 -1.69 -16.38 0.21
N GLN A 41 -2.41 -15.48 -0.47
CA GLN A 41 -1.92 -14.75 -1.62
C GLN A 41 -1.89 -13.24 -1.34
N PRO A 42 -0.88 -12.76 -0.58
CA PRO A 42 -0.76 -11.34 -0.28
C PRO A 42 -0.63 -10.54 -1.58
N ALA A 43 -1.35 -9.42 -1.63
CA ALA A 43 -1.26 -8.44 -2.70
C ALA A 43 -0.38 -7.27 -2.24
N PRO A 44 0.36 -6.63 -3.14
CA PRO A 44 1.15 -5.45 -2.82
C PRO A 44 0.26 -4.35 -2.25
N ILE A 45 0.78 -3.70 -1.20
CA ILE A 45 0.19 -2.54 -0.57
C ILE A 45 1.12 -1.37 -0.82
N LEU A 46 0.58 -0.20 -1.09
CA LEU A 46 1.28 1.08 -1.13
C LEU A 46 0.69 1.97 -0.04
N LEU A 47 1.51 2.45 0.89
CA LEU A 47 1.08 3.40 1.91
C LEU A 47 1.18 4.83 1.34
N VAL A 48 0.10 5.60 1.49
CA VAL A 48 0.04 6.98 0.98
C VAL A 48 -0.41 7.96 2.07
N ALA A 49 0.40 8.98 2.31
CA ALA A 49 0.00 10.14 3.12
C ALA A 49 -0.55 11.22 2.18
N ASN A 50 -1.85 11.49 2.25
CA ASN A 50 -2.50 12.46 1.35
C ASN A 50 -2.71 13.81 2.03
N LYS A 51 -3.06 14.82 1.23
CA LYS A 51 -3.22 16.23 1.62
C LYS A 51 -1.92 16.93 1.97
N LEU A 52 -0.85 16.62 1.23
CA LEU A 52 0.43 17.29 1.37
C LEU A 52 0.35 18.82 1.14
N ASP A 53 -0.69 19.29 0.43
CA ASP A 53 -0.99 20.73 0.27
C ASP A 53 -1.30 21.46 1.59
N LEU A 54 -1.57 20.71 2.67
CA LEU A 54 -1.83 21.22 4.02
C LEU A 54 -0.71 20.88 5.00
N ASP A 55 0.55 20.86 4.54
CA ASP A 55 1.73 20.50 5.35
C ASP A 55 1.88 21.37 6.62
N CYS A 56 1.42 22.62 6.59
CA CYS A 56 1.41 23.49 7.78
C CYS A 56 0.46 23.02 8.89
N GLN A 57 -0.47 22.13 8.59
CA GLN A 57 -1.43 21.52 9.52
C GLN A 57 -1.10 20.03 9.75
N ARG A 58 0.15 19.63 9.53
CA ARG A 58 0.60 18.25 9.68
C ARG A 58 0.45 17.76 11.13
N GLU A 59 -0.27 16.66 11.28
CA GLU A 59 -0.42 15.93 12.54
C GLU A 59 0.39 14.62 12.57
N VAL A 60 0.83 14.15 11.40
CA VAL A 60 1.62 12.92 11.25
C VAL A 60 2.94 13.25 10.54
N SER A 61 4.06 13.03 11.21
CA SER A 61 5.38 13.28 10.65
C SER A 61 5.70 12.30 9.51
N THR A 62 6.55 12.75 8.58
CA THR A 62 7.09 11.87 7.52
C THR A 62 7.85 10.68 8.13
N ALA A 63 8.49 10.87 9.29
CA ALA A 63 9.19 9.80 10.00
C ALA A 63 8.22 8.72 10.50
N GLU A 64 7.07 9.09 11.07
CA GLU A 64 6.03 8.12 11.47
C GLU A 64 5.47 7.35 10.27
N GLY A 65 5.24 8.03 9.15
CA GLY A 65 4.81 7.39 7.90
C GLY A 65 5.81 6.38 7.37
N ASN A 66 7.10 6.75 7.34
CA ASN A 66 8.19 5.84 6.94
C ASN A 66 8.33 4.65 7.88
N ALA A 67 8.30 4.87 9.20
CA ALA A 67 8.41 3.79 10.18
C ALA A 67 7.25 2.78 10.03
N LEU A 68 6.03 3.27 9.77
CA LEU A 68 4.89 2.39 9.51
C LEU A 68 5.05 1.59 8.22
N ALA A 69 5.59 2.22 7.16
CA ALA A 69 5.83 1.56 5.88
C ALA A 69 6.91 0.47 5.99
N GLU A 70 8.00 0.73 6.72
CA GLU A 70 9.03 -0.26 7.05
C GLU A 70 8.43 -1.43 7.83
N GLN A 71 7.59 -1.15 8.85
CA GLN A 71 6.89 -2.19 9.59
C GLN A 71 5.97 -3.04 8.69
N TRP A 72 5.43 -2.44 7.63
CA TRP A 72 4.51 -3.10 6.72
C TRP A 72 5.19 -3.79 5.54
N ASP A 73 6.51 -3.59 5.39
CA ASP A 73 7.29 -4.01 4.23
C ASP A 73 6.65 -3.52 2.92
N CYS A 74 6.34 -2.22 2.87
CA CYS A 74 5.72 -1.61 1.71
C CYS A 74 6.29 -0.21 1.38
N PRO A 75 6.13 0.27 0.13
CA PRO A 75 6.55 1.62 -0.23
C PRO A 75 5.65 2.68 0.43
N PHE A 76 6.22 3.87 0.62
CA PHE A 76 5.55 5.05 1.17
C PHE A 76 5.66 6.25 0.23
N ILE A 77 4.56 6.96 0.02
CA ILE A 77 4.52 8.19 -0.78
C ILE A 77 3.66 9.24 -0.08
N GLU A 78 4.17 10.47 0.04
CA GLU A 78 3.34 11.64 0.38
C GLU A 78 2.78 12.26 -0.92
N ALA A 79 1.49 12.58 -0.95
CA ALA A 79 0.81 13.06 -2.14
C ALA A 79 -0.18 14.19 -1.82
N SER A 80 -0.50 15.00 -2.83
CA SER A 80 -1.63 15.92 -2.80
C SER A 80 -2.50 15.68 -4.02
N ALA A 81 -3.73 15.21 -3.80
CA ALA A 81 -4.72 15.13 -4.85
C ALA A 81 -5.14 16.53 -5.37
N LYS A 82 -5.12 17.55 -4.50
CA LYS A 82 -5.50 18.93 -4.83
C LYS A 82 -4.47 19.57 -5.76
N ASP A 83 -3.19 19.49 -5.39
CA ASP A 83 -2.09 20.12 -6.11
C ASP A 83 -1.47 19.18 -7.16
N ARG A 84 -2.05 17.98 -7.32
CA ARG A 84 -1.60 16.92 -8.24
C ARG A 84 -0.16 16.45 -7.99
N ILE A 85 0.32 16.59 -6.75
CA ILE A 85 1.66 16.16 -6.35
C ILE A 85 1.64 14.64 -6.14
N ASN A 86 2.58 13.94 -6.80
CA ASN A 86 2.80 12.49 -6.71
C ASN A 86 1.59 11.60 -7.07
N VAL A 87 0.51 12.14 -7.62
CA VAL A 87 -0.68 11.35 -8.01
C VAL A 87 -0.31 10.28 -9.04
N ASN A 88 0.43 10.66 -10.09
CA ASN A 88 0.89 9.71 -11.10
C ASN A 88 1.87 8.67 -10.52
N GLU A 89 2.74 9.09 -9.62
CA GLU A 89 3.74 8.21 -9.02
C GLU A 89 3.10 7.16 -8.10
N VAL A 90 2.03 7.52 -7.36
CA VAL A 90 1.22 6.57 -6.58
C VAL A 90 0.67 5.45 -7.46
N PHE A 91 0.03 5.80 -8.57
CA PHE A 91 -0.54 4.81 -9.50
C PHE A 91 0.55 4.01 -10.23
N ALA A 92 1.64 4.65 -10.65
CA ALA A 92 2.74 3.95 -11.29
C ALA A 92 3.41 2.95 -10.34
N THR A 93 3.65 3.35 -9.08
CA THR A 93 4.31 2.51 -8.07
C THR A 93 3.48 1.26 -7.76
N VAL A 94 2.17 1.39 -7.52
CA VAL A 94 1.35 0.20 -7.24
C VAL A 94 1.33 -0.77 -8.42
N VAL A 95 1.34 -0.27 -9.67
CA VAL A 95 1.41 -1.12 -10.87
C VAL A 95 2.77 -1.81 -10.98
N ARG A 96 3.88 -1.11 -10.70
CA ARG A 96 5.22 -1.73 -10.67
C ARG A 96 5.27 -2.85 -9.62
N GLU A 97 4.74 -2.63 -8.42
CA GLU A 97 4.71 -3.65 -7.36
C GLU A 97 3.85 -4.87 -7.72
N MET A 98 2.72 -4.67 -8.41
CA MET A 98 1.89 -5.77 -8.94
C MET A 98 2.66 -6.63 -9.94
N ASN A 99 3.42 -6.02 -10.84
CA ASN A 99 4.23 -6.73 -11.83
C ASN A 99 5.39 -7.51 -11.18
N MET A 100 6.08 -6.91 -10.20
CA MET A 100 7.15 -7.59 -9.46
C MET A 100 6.63 -8.80 -8.68
N THR A 101 5.43 -8.69 -8.12
CA THR A 101 4.81 -9.79 -7.35
C THR A 101 4.38 -10.95 -8.26
N SER A 102 3.85 -10.66 -9.46
CA SER A 102 3.45 -11.69 -10.41
C SER A 102 4.66 -12.47 -10.95
N GLU A 103 5.78 -11.80 -11.22
CA GLU A 103 7.05 -12.44 -11.62
C GLU A 103 7.62 -13.35 -10.52
N LYS A 104 7.61 -12.90 -9.25
CA LYS A 104 8.05 -13.72 -8.10
C LYS A 104 7.20 -14.99 -7.96
N ARG A 105 5.89 -14.90 -8.22
CA ARG A 105 4.98 -16.07 -8.21
C ARG A 105 5.27 -17.02 -9.37
N GLN A 106 5.54 -16.51 -10.57
CA GLN A 106 5.93 -17.35 -11.72
C GLN A 106 7.25 -18.10 -11.46
N LYS A 107 8.29 -17.42 -10.96
CA LYS A 107 9.59 -18.07 -10.67
C LYS A 107 9.49 -19.20 -9.63
N LYS A 108 8.66 -19.06 -8.59
CA LYS A 108 8.42 -20.16 -7.63
C LYS A 108 7.77 -21.38 -8.27
N SER A 109 6.96 -21.21 -9.31
CA SER A 109 6.29 -22.32 -10.02
C SER A 109 7.26 -23.18 -10.82
N TYR A 110 8.43 -22.66 -11.23
CA TYR A 110 9.42 -23.40 -12.02
C TYR A 110 10.50 -24.08 -11.17
N CYS A 111 10.50 -23.90 -9.84
CA CYS A 111 11.56 -24.42 -8.96
C CYS A 111 11.23 -25.76 -8.26
N CYS A 112 10.10 -26.41 -8.57
CA CYS A 112 9.63 -27.63 -7.88
C CYS A 112 9.89 -28.95 -8.63
N CYS A 113 10.79 -28.98 -9.63
CA CYS A 113 11.06 -30.19 -10.42
C CYS A 113 12.53 -30.55 -10.62
N THR A 114 13.47 -30.02 -9.83
CA THR A 114 14.87 -30.52 -9.90
C THR A 114 15.43 -30.73 -8.50
N LEU A 115 15.27 -31.96 -8.01
CA LEU A 115 16.20 -32.71 -7.17
C LEU A 115 15.64 -34.14 -7.14
N LEU A 116 16.15 -34.94 -8.10
CA LEU A 116 16.12 -36.40 -8.10
C LEU A 116 16.87 -36.94 -6.88
#